data_AF-A0A528GJH4-F1
#
_entry.id   AF-A0A528GJH4-F1
#
_cell.length_a   1.000
_cell.length_b   1.000
_cell.length_c   1.000
_cell.angle_alpha   90.00
_cell.angle_beta   90.00
_cell.angle_gamma   90.00
#
_symmetry.space_group_name_H-M   'P 1'
#
loop_
_entity.id
_entity.type
_entity.pdbx_description
1 polymer ?
#
loop_
_entity_poly.entity_id
_entity_poly.type
_entity_poly.pdbx_seq_one_letter_code
_entity_poly.pdbx_strand_id
1 'polypeptide(L)'
;VTSGRLVGDAFVGGVECDQLAFRNDDVDWQIWISKGAQKLPIKYVITTKWLTGAPQYSLRFSNWKAGEVDAKLFSFKPPANAKKLERIESDEVGELVLEDSK
;
A
#
# COMPACT_ATOMS: atom_id res chain seq x y z
N VAL A 1 6.20 -3.66 -14.42
CA VAL A 1 7.51 -3.22 -13.85
C VAL A 1 8.53 -3.24 -14.96
N THR A 2 9.06 -2.07 -15.32
CA THR A 2 10.03 -1.92 -16.41
C THR A 2 11.48 -2.02 -15.90
N SER A 3 11.73 -1.62 -14.66
CA SER A 3 13.00 -1.88 -13.97
C SER A 3 12.83 -1.91 -12.46
N GLY A 4 13.77 -2.56 -11.78
CA GLY A 4 13.86 -2.58 -10.32
C GLY A 4 15.32 -2.58 -9.89
N ARG A 5 15.61 -1.93 -8.77
CA ARG A 5 16.94 -1.94 -8.17
C ARG A 5 16.89 -1.94 -6.65
N LEU A 6 17.87 -2.58 -6.04
CA LEU A 6 18.29 -2.27 -4.68
C LEU A 6 18.93 -0.88 -4.72
N VAL A 7 18.32 0.09 -4.05
CA VAL A 7 18.86 1.44 -3.89
C VAL A 7 20.02 1.41 -2.89
N GLY A 8 19.86 0.61 -1.83
CA GLY A 8 20.85 0.40 -0.79
C GLY A 8 20.22 0.41 0.60
N ASP A 9 21.07 0.60 1.59
CA ASP A 9 20.70 0.58 2.99
C ASP A 9 20.06 1.90 3.41
N ALA A 10 19.06 1.82 4.28
CA ALA A 10 18.34 2.95 4.80
C ALA A 10 17.88 2.71 6.24
N PHE A 11 17.41 3.79 6.89
CA PHE A 11 16.76 3.72 8.19
C PHE A 11 15.37 4.34 8.12
N VAL A 12 14.36 3.61 8.59
CA VAL A 12 12.99 4.12 8.72
C VAL A 12 12.53 3.92 10.15
N GLY A 13 12.34 5.03 10.87
CA GLY A 13 11.89 4.97 12.26
C GLY A 13 12.86 4.23 13.19
N GLY A 14 14.16 4.32 12.92
CA GLY A 14 15.21 3.62 13.67
C GLY A 14 15.45 2.17 13.25
N VAL A 15 14.65 1.63 12.31
CA VAL A 15 14.83 0.27 11.78
C VAL A 15 15.70 0.31 10.53
N GLU A 16 16.81 -0.43 10.53
CA GLU A 16 17.65 -0.64 9.35
C GLU A 16 16.90 -1.48 8.30
N CYS A 17 17.01 -1.08 7.04
CA CYS A 17 16.24 -1.68 5.95
C CYS A 17 16.96 -1.60 4.61
N ASP A 18 16.59 -2.51 3.72
CA ASP A 18 16.91 -2.42 2.31
C ASP A 18 15.82 -1.59 1.61
N GLN A 19 16.24 -0.54 0.90
CA GLN A 19 15.35 0.23 0.03
C GLN A 19 15.38 -0.35 -1.38
N LEU A 20 14.22 -0.73 -1.89
CA LEU A 20 14.03 -1.15 -3.27
C LEU A 20 13.20 -0.12 -4.02
N ALA A 21 13.60 0.20 -5.24
CA ALA A 21 12.89 1.13 -6.11
C ALA A 21 12.59 0.49 -7.45
N PHE A 22 11.37 0.72 -7.93
CA PHE A 22 10.83 0.13 -9.15
C PHE A 22 10.23 1.22 -10.03
N ARG A 23 10.43 1.07 -11.34
CA ARG A 23 9.85 1.96 -12.35
C ARG A 23 8.75 1.27 -13.14
N ASN A 24 7.72 2.03 -13.52
CA ASN A 24 6.74 1.65 -14.53
C ASN A 24 6.44 2.82 -15.46
N ASP A 25 5.52 2.59 -16.39
CA ASP A 25 5.04 3.60 -17.32
C ASP A 25 4.25 4.70 -16.59
N ASP A 26 3.30 4.33 -15.73
CA ASP A 26 2.40 5.30 -15.07
C ASP A 26 2.77 5.64 -13.62
N VAL A 27 3.27 4.64 -12.88
CA VAL A 27 3.49 4.74 -11.44
C VAL A 27 4.82 4.11 -11.03
N ASP A 28 5.65 4.91 -10.38
CA ASP A 28 6.87 4.42 -9.74
C ASP A 28 6.60 4.11 -8.28
N TRP A 29 7.26 3.08 -7.75
CA TRP A 29 7.06 2.72 -6.36
C TRP A 29 8.36 2.28 -5.68
N GLN A 30 8.38 2.47 -4.38
CA GLN A 30 9.50 2.14 -3.52
C GLN A 30 8.99 1.43 -2.28
N ILE A 31 9.74 0.43 -1.85
CA ILE A 31 9.45 -0.32 -0.63
C ILE A 31 10.72 -0.43 0.21
N TRP A 32 10.55 -0.29 1.52
CA TRP A 32 11.62 -0.51 2.49
C TRP A 32 11.30 -1.79 3.25
N ILE A 33 12.23 -2.73 3.22
CA ILE A 33 12.11 -4.04 3.88
C ILE A 33 13.11 -4.08 5.03
N SER A 34 12.64 -4.37 6.25
CA SER A 34 13.51 -4.43 7.42
C SER A 34 14.63 -5.47 7.24
N LYS A 35 15.83 -5.13 7.70
CA LYS A 35 16.90 -6.12 7.85
C LYS A 35 16.61 -6.98 9.08
N GLY A 36 16.93 -8.27 9.00
CA GLY A 36 16.66 -9.24 10.05
C GLY A 36 15.95 -10.50 9.55
N ALA A 37 15.51 -11.36 10.46
CA ALA A 37 14.99 -12.68 10.12
C ALA A 37 13.64 -12.64 9.38
N GLN A 38 12.72 -11.76 9.78
CA GLN A 38 11.36 -11.73 9.21
C GLN A 38 11.23 -10.90 7.92
N LYS A 39 12.19 -10.02 7.60
CA LYS A 39 12.22 -9.17 6.39
C LYS A 39 10.86 -8.57 6.02
N LEU A 40 10.36 -7.68 6.87
CA LEU A 40 8.99 -7.15 6.76
C LEU A 40 8.96 -5.76 6.10
N PRO A 41 7.91 -5.42 5.33
CA PRO A 41 7.72 -4.06 4.84
C PRO A 41 7.59 -3.08 6.01
N ILE A 42 8.28 -1.94 5.96
CA ILE A 42 8.17 -0.89 6.97
C ILE A 42 7.73 0.46 6.38
N LYS A 43 7.94 0.65 5.08
CA LYS A 43 7.46 1.81 4.34
C LYS A 43 7.17 1.42 2.89
N TYR A 44 6.16 2.06 2.32
CA TYR A 44 5.84 1.97 0.90
C TYR A 44 5.50 3.35 0.35
N VAL A 45 6.06 3.72 -0.79
CA VAL A 45 5.79 5.00 -1.47
C VAL A 45 5.42 4.72 -2.90
N ILE A 46 4.31 5.29 -3.34
CA ILE A 46 3.79 5.24 -4.70
C ILE A 46 3.84 6.66 -5.25
N THR A 47 4.38 6.85 -6.46
CA THR A 47 4.48 8.16 -7.14
C THR A 47 3.81 8.08 -8.50
N THR A 48 2.81 8.91 -8.74
CA THR A 48 2.14 9.00 -10.06
C THR A 48 2.90 9.97 -10.96
N LYS A 49 3.28 9.54 -12.16
CA LYS A 49 4.24 10.26 -13.01
C LYS A 49 3.62 11.37 -13.87
N TRP A 50 2.35 11.25 -14.23
CA TRP A 50 1.69 12.08 -15.24
C TRP A 50 0.75 13.15 -14.67
N LEU A 51 0.68 13.26 -13.34
CA LEU A 51 -0.05 14.33 -12.68
C LEU A 51 0.92 15.45 -12.29
N THR A 52 0.53 16.69 -12.51
CA THR A 52 1.32 17.87 -12.13
C THR A 52 1.71 17.80 -10.65
N GLY A 53 3.00 17.94 -10.37
CA GLY A 53 3.54 17.82 -9.01
C GLY A 53 3.91 16.40 -8.56
N ALA A 54 3.66 15.37 -9.39
CA ALA A 54 4.01 13.97 -9.13
C ALA A 54 3.58 13.50 -7.73
N PRO A 55 2.26 13.47 -7.44
CA PRO A 55 1.75 13.19 -6.11
C PRO A 55 2.23 11.84 -5.60
N GLN A 56 2.41 11.77 -4.28
CA GLN A 56 2.91 10.59 -3.60
C GLN A 56 1.96 10.11 -2.51
N TYR A 57 1.68 8.81 -2.52
CA TYR A 57 1.06 8.12 -1.40
C TYR A 57 2.15 7.38 -0.62
N SER A 58 2.27 7.68 0.67
CA SER A 58 3.24 7.04 1.56
C SER A 58 2.53 6.30 2.68
N LEU A 59 2.83 5.01 2.82
CA LEU A 59 2.39 4.17 3.93
C LEU A 59 3.57 3.84 4.84
N ARG A 60 3.31 3.81 6.15
CA ARG A 60 4.22 3.22 7.14
C ARG A 60 3.56 2.04 7.80
N PHE A 61 4.27 0.94 7.85
CA PHE A 61 3.83 -0.28 8.51
C PHE A 61 4.52 -0.39 9.86
N SER A 62 3.77 -0.82 10.87
CA SER A 62 4.26 -1.01 12.23
C SER A 62 3.48 -2.14 12.90
N ASN A 63 4.04 -2.71 13.97
CA ASN A 63 3.37 -3.70 14.82
C ASN A 63 2.90 -4.95 14.05
N TRP A 64 3.72 -5.45 13.14
CA TRP A 64 3.45 -6.68 12.41
C TRP A 64 3.25 -7.87 13.35
N LYS A 65 2.22 -8.66 13.07
CA LYS A 65 2.00 -9.99 13.63
C LYS A 65 2.05 -10.99 12.48
N ALA A 66 3.23 -11.55 12.24
CA ALA A 66 3.44 -12.56 11.20
C ALA A 66 3.14 -13.96 11.75
N GLY A 67 2.61 -14.85 10.90
CA GLY A 67 2.25 -16.21 11.27
C GLY A 67 0.98 -16.68 10.57
N GLU A 68 0.42 -17.79 11.06
CA GLU A 68 -0.87 -18.30 10.60
C GLU A 68 -2.02 -17.36 10.98
N VAL A 69 -3.00 -17.23 10.10
CA VAL A 69 -4.18 -16.38 10.27
C VAL A 69 -5.42 -17.23 10.14
N ASP A 70 -6.35 -17.13 11.09
CA ASP A 70 -7.62 -17.87 11.05
C ASP A 70 -8.46 -17.38 9.85
N ALA A 71 -8.87 -18.32 8.99
CA ALA A 71 -9.73 -18.06 7.84
C ALA A 71 -11.04 -17.33 8.21
N LYS A 72 -11.54 -17.52 9.44
CA LYS A 72 -12.75 -16.83 9.93
C LYS A 72 -12.61 -15.31 9.98
N LEU A 73 -11.39 -14.77 10.07
CA LEU A 73 -11.15 -13.33 10.04
C LEU A 73 -11.51 -12.69 8.70
N PHE A 74 -11.57 -13.48 7.62
CA PHE A 74 -11.95 -13.02 6.29
C PHE A 74 -13.45 -13.18 6.01
N SER A 75 -14.23 -13.62 6.99
CA SER A 75 -15.70 -13.69 6.88
C SER A 75 -16.34 -12.42 7.41
N PHE A 76 -16.95 -11.64 6.52
CA PHE A 76 -17.68 -10.44 6.88
C PHE A 76 -19.08 -10.77 7.41
N LYS A 77 -19.43 -10.23 8.59
CA LYS A 77 -20.79 -10.24 9.12
C LYS A 77 -21.30 -8.80 9.16
N PRO A 78 -22.24 -8.43 8.29
CA PRO A 78 -22.74 -7.06 8.27
C PRO A 78 -23.46 -6.73 9.60
N PRO A 79 -23.26 -5.54 10.19
CA PRO A 79 -24.12 -5.06 11.26
C PRO A 79 -25.56 -4.87 10.73
N ALA A 80 -26.55 -4.88 11.63
CA ALA A 80 -27.98 -4.93 11.27
C ALA A 80 -28.44 -3.88 10.25
N ASN A 81 -27.80 -2.70 10.23
CA ASN A 81 -28.18 -1.57 9.38
C ASN A 81 -27.19 -1.31 8.23
N ALA A 82 -26.28 -2.25 7.94
CA ALA A 82 -25.39 -2.10 6.80
C ALA A 82 -26.16 -2.23 5.48
N LYS A 83 -25.99 -1.25 4.59
CA LYS A 83 -26.47 -1.30 3.22
C LYS A 83 -25.39 -1.96 2.34
N LYS A 84 -25.78 -2.97 1.55
CA LYS A 84 -24.89 -3.53 0.55
C LYS A 84 -24.75 -2.55 -0.62
N LEU A 85 -23.51 -2.24 -0.99
CA LEU A 85 -23.18 -1.56 -2.24
C LEU A 85 -22.77 -2.62 -3.25
N GLU A 86 -23.41 -2.65 -4.42
CA GLU A 86 -23.05 -3.61 -5.49
C GLU A 86 -21.74 -3.22 -6.20
N ARG A 87 -21.38 -1.93 -6.16
CA ARG A 87 -20.15 -1.37 -6.72
C ARG A 87 -19.75 -0.11 -5.95
N ILE A 88 -18.45 0.14 -5.86
CA ILE A 88 -17.87 1.42 -5.48
C ILE A 88 -17.03 1.87 -6.67
N GLU A 89 -17.17 3.13 -7.06
CA GLU A 89 -16.37 3.72 -8.15
C GLU A 89 -15.24 4.56 -7.56
N SER A 90 -14.18 4.75 -8.34
CA SER A 90 -13.09 5.66 -8.00
C SER A 90 -12.72 6.52 -9.18
N ASP A 91 -12.28 7.74 -8.93
CA ASP A 91 -11.75 8.64 -9.98
C ASP A 91 -10.33 8.23 -10.44
N GLU A 92 -9.75 9.03 -11.34
CA GLU A 92 -8.40 8.80 -11.91
C GLU A 92 -7.27 8.86 -10.87
N VAL A 93 -7.53 9.44 -9.69
CA VAL A 93 -6.57 9.58 -8.59
C VAL A 93 -6.85 8.53 -7.49
N GLY A 94 -7.91 7.74 -7.64
CA GLY A 94 -8.31 6.69 -6.71
C GLY A 94 -9.18 7.15 -5.55
N GLU A 95 -9.73 8.38 -5.60
CA GLU A 95 -10.73 8.80 -4.60
C GLU A 95 -12.04 8.07 -4.83
N LEU A 96 -12.61 7.53 -3.75
CA LEU A 96 -13.87 6.78 -3.80
C LEU A 96 -15.03 7.74 -4.06
N VAL A 97 -15.79 7.47 -5.11
CA VAL A 97 -17.02 8.18 -5.44
C VAL A 97 -18.19 7.32 -4.99
N LEU A 98 -18.94 7.81 -4.01
CA LEU A 98 -20.24 7.24 -3.67
C LEU A 98 -21.25 7.91 -4.61
N GLU A 99 -21.84 7.15 -5.53
CA GLU A 99 -23.05 7.61 -6.17
C GLU A 99 -24.10 7.81 -5.07
N ASP A 100 -24.54 9.04 -4.87
CA ASP A 100 -25.69 9.33 -4.00
C ASP A 100 -26.81 8.40 -4.43
N SER A 101 -27.18 7.49 -3.51
CA SER A 101 -28.24 6.54 -3.74
C SER A 101 -29.52 7.33 -4.03
N LYS A 102 -29.92 7.38 -5.30
CA LYS A 102 -31.28 7.79 -5.68
C LYS A 102 -32.33 7.00 -4.91
#